data_AF-C4N055-F1
#
_entry.id   AF-C4N055-F1
#
_cell.length_a   1.000
_cell.length_b   1.000
_cell.length_c   1.000
_cell.angle_alpha   90.00
_cell.angle_beta   90.00
_cell.angle_gamma   90.00
#
_symmetry.space_group_name_H-M   'P 1'
#
loop_
_entity.id
_entity.type
_entity.pdbx_description
1 polymer ?
#
loop_
_entity_poly.entity_id
_entity_poly.type
_entity_poly.pdbx_seq_one_letter_code
_entity_poly.pdbx_strand_id
1 'polypeptide(L)' 'HWHGFFQRKSNWADGVAWVTQCPIRQQGVFEHRFDLMGQSGTFWYHS' A
#
# COMPACT_ATOMS: atom_id res chain seq x y z
N HIS A 1 2.54 4.20 -2.10
CA HIS A 1 2.44 4.00 -0.65
C HIS A 1 1.15 4.57 -0.07
N TRP A 2 0.56 3.88 0.91
CA TRP A 2 -0.64 4.32 1.62
C TRP A 2 -0.26 4.83 3.02
N HIS A 3 0.02 6.13 3.12
CA HIS A 3 0.68 6.70 4.29
C HIS A 3 -0.21 6.68 5.53
N GLY A 4 0.29 6.04 6.58
CA GLY A 4 -0.36 5.95 7.89
C GLY A 4 -1.17 4.67 8.14
N PHE A 5 -1.31 3.78 7.15
CA PHE A 5 -1.90 2.46 7.37
C PHE A 5 -0.86 1.46 7.86
N PHE A 6 -1.21 0.65 8.86
CA PHE A 6 -0.27 -0.30 9.47
C PHE A 6 0.08 -1.50 8.58
N GLN A 7 -0.71 -1.78 7.55
CA GLN A 7 -0.50 -2.88 6.60
C GLN A 7 -0.24 -4.24 7.27
N ARG A 8 -0.93 -4.50 8.41
CA ARG A 8 -0.73 -5.72 9.19
C ARG A 8 -1.26 -6.92 8.39
N LYS A 9 -0.37 -7.89 8.13
CA LYS A 9 -0.60 -9.04 7.23
C LYS A 9 -0.78 -8.68 5.74
N SER A 10 -0.54 -7.43 5.37
CA SER A 10 -0.65 -6.91 4.00
C SER A 10 0.57 -6.07 3.62
N ASN A 11 1.75 -6.37 4.17
CA ASN A 11 2.97 -5.60 3.90
C ASN A 11 3.30 -5.50 2.40
N TRP A 12 2.93 -6.51 1.60
CA TRP A 12 3.03 -6.50 0.14
C TRP A 12 2.26 -5.36 -0.55
N ALA A 13 1.24 -4.79 0.11
CA ALA A 13 0.41 -3.71 -0.41
C ALA A 13 0.88 -2.33 0.07
N ASP A 14 1.95 -2.25 0.85
CA ASP A 14 2.43 -1.01 1.45
C ASP A 14 2.92 0.01 0.41
N GLY A 15 3.44 -0.45 -0.74
CA GLY A 15 3.72 0.42 -1.89
C GLY A 15 5.07 1.12 -1.88
N VAL A 16 6.06 0.61 -1.14
CA VAL A 16 7.46 1.09 -1.17
C VAL A 16 8.24 0.26 -2.17
N ALA A 17 8.69 0.91 -3.25
CA ALA A 17 9.44 0.25 -4.32
C ALA A 17 10.72 -0.41 -3.77
N TRP A 18 10.96 -1.65 -4.18
CA TRP A 18 12.13 -2.46 -3.83
C TRP A 18 12.25 -2.86 -2.36
N VAL A 19 11.26 -2.52 -1.53
CA VAL A 19 11.15 -3.01 -0.14
C VAL A 19 9.94 -3.93 -0.03
N THR A 20 8.75 -3.44 -0.37
CA THR A 20 7.51 -4.19 -0.20
C THR A 20 6.93 -4.70 -1.52
N GLN A 21 7.35 -4.13 -2.65
CA GLN A 21 7.01 -4.60 -3.99
C GLN A 21 7.97 -4.07 -5.06
N CYS A 22 8.01 -4.72 -6.22
CA CYS A 22 8.58 -4.11 -7.42
C CYS A 22 7.64 -3.00 -7.95
N PRO A 23 8.18 -1.97 -8.66
CA PRO A 23 7.35 -0.98 -9.34
C PRO A 23 6.38 -1.63 -10.33
N ILE A 24 5.16 -1.12 -10.38
CA ILE A 24 4.17 -1.53 -11.37
C ILE A 24 4.68 -1.06 -12.73
N ARG A 25 4.83 -1.99 -13.68
CA ARG A 25 5.28 -1.65 -15.04
C ARG A 25 4.25 -0.76 -15.73
N GLN A 26 4.68 0.01 -16.71
CA GLN A 26 3.76 0.76 -17.58
C GLN A 26 2.69 -0.17 -18.15
N GLN A 27 1.44 0.28 -18.10
CA GLN A 27 0.24 -0.50 -18.49
C GLN A 27 -0.04 -1.75 -17.62
N GLY A 28 0.79 -2.05 -16.64
CA GLY A 28 0.50 -3.05 -15.61
C GLY A 28 -0.56 -2.55 -14.65
N VAL A 29 -1.38 -3.48 -14.16
CA VAL A 29 -2.39 -3.21 -13.14
C VAL A 29 -2.05 -4.02 -11.90
N PHE A 30 -2.21 -3.40 -10.73
CA PHE A 30 -2.02 -4.06 -9.45
C PHE A 30 -3.08 -3.60 -8.46
N GLU A 31 -3.74 -4.55 -7.81
CA GLU A 31 -4.77 -4.27 -6.81
C GLU A 31 -4.15 -4.24 -5.40
N HIS A 32 -4.18 -3.08 -4.75
CA HIS A 32 -3.84 -2.98 -3.33
C HIS A 32 -5.08 -3.31 -2.49
N ARG A 33 -5.16 -4.54 -1.96
CA ARG A 33 -6.27 -4.99 -1.12
C ARG A 33 -5.79 -5.30 0.30
N PHE A 34 -6.22 -4.47 1.26
CA PHE A 34 -5.90 -4.64 2.67
C PHE A 34 -7.03 -4.15 3.57
N ASP A 35 -7.04 -4.63 4.81
CA ASP A 35 -7.99 -4.26 5.85
C ASP A 35 -7.44 -3.07 6.67
N LEU A 36 -8.31 -2.13 7.02
CA LEU A 36 -7.96 -0.96 7.84
C LEU A 36 -7.74 -1.32 9.31
N MET A 37 -8.15 -2.50 9.76
CA MET A 37 -7.90 -3.06 11.09
C MET A 37 -8.30 -2.10 12.23
N GLY A 38 -9.38 -1.35 12.03
CA GLY A 38 -9.90 -0.39 13.01
C GLY A 38 -9.21 0.98 13.02
N GLN A 39 -8.32 1.27 12.07
CA GLN A 39 -7.74 2.61 11.91
C GLN A 39 -8.78 3.59 11.33
N SER A 40 -8.87 4.78 11.92
CA SER A 40 -9.69 5.90 11.45
C SER A 40 -8.97 7.22 11.70
N GLY A 41 -9.09 8.17 10.77
CA GLY A 41 -8.38 9.44 10.81
C GLY A 41 -8.15 10.02 9.41
N THR A 42 -7.31 11.05 9.34
CA THR A 42 -6.90 11.65 8.07
C THR A 42 -5.62 10.99 7.57
N PHE A 43 -5.67 10.46 6.36
CA PHE A 43 -4.56 9.79 5.69
C PHE A 43 -4.34 10.39 4.31
N TRP A 44 -3.29 9.93 3.63
CA TRP A 44 -2.98 10.32 2.26
C TRP A 44 -2.22 9.20 1.55
N TYR A 45 -2.10 9.31 0.24
CA TYR A 45 -1.34 8.37 -0.58
C TYR A 45 -0.34 9.13 -1.44
N HIS A 46 0.77 8.47 -1.78
CA HIS A 46 1.78 9.03 -2.69
C HIS A 46 2.53 7.95 -3.44
N SER A 47 3.18 8.35 -4.54
CA SER A 47 4.15 7.51 -5.25
C SER A 47 5.46 7.36 -4.47
#